data_AF-A0A1U7X2U3-F1
#
_entry.id   AF-A0A1U7X2U3-F1
#
_cell.length_a   1.000
_cell.length_b   1.000
_cell.length_c   1.000
_cell.angle_alpha   90.00
_cell.angle_beta   90.00
_cell.angle_gamma   90.00
#
_symmetry.space_group_name_H-M   'P 1'
#
loop_
_entity.id
_entity.type
_entity.pdbx_description
1 polymer ?
#
loop_
_entity_poly.entity_id
_entity_poly.type
_entity_poly.pdbx_seq_one_letter_code
_entity_poly.pdbx_strand_id
1 'polypeptide(L)'
;MPIRDAIRTSVLSKKWRLNYLTIPQLVFDDQFCKELVDSANKKKTQKFFNYQLNETVTNSLMLHPGRIERFKVCIPKFSTVGYPNVNKWMLYLSTKNIKKLTLEYKKNFVRHKLPPYFFSCLDLTYLKLRNFDFSPPPEFKGFLYLEKLVFFGVHLANNCFESFLSSCPLLQKLHVSACSGVRHFNIIGSKLKVLSIKADDKFESISLENAPNLTKVTVALERAVIGLEDNPIANLGKFGDCLAKVKLLRLNGKFLQASTVA
;
A
#
# COMPACT_ATOMS: atom_id res chain seq x y z
N MET A 1 19.25 -0.64 11.84
CA MET A 1 19.98 0.60 11.52
C MET A 1 19.50 1.11 10.17
N PRO A 2 19.00 2.36 10.06
CA PRO A 2 18.60 2.96 8.79
C PRO A 2 19.76 2.98 7.78
N ILE A 3 19.44 2.84 6.50
CA ILE A 3 20.35 3.06 5.35
C ILE A 3 21.20 4.33 5.50
N ARG A 4 20.60 5.37 6.12
CA ARG A 4 21.20 6.67 6.42
C ARG A 4 22.43 6.60 7.32
N ASP A 5 22.35 5.87 8.42
CA ASP A 5 23.45 5.79 9.38
C ASP A 5 24.59 4.96 8.79
N ALA A 6 24.27 4.01 7.92
CA ALA A 6 25.23 3.22 7.16
C ALA A 6 25.87 4.02 6.00
N ILE A 7 25.13 4.90 5.32
CA ILE A 7 25.66 5.77 4.25
C ILE A 7 26.55 6.88 4.84
N ARG A 8 26.16 7.47 5.97
CA ARG A 8 27.00 8.49 6.65
C ARG A 8 28.30 7.91 7.20
N THR A 9 28.26 6.68 7.71
CA THR A 9 29.47 5.99 8.20
C THR A 9 30.31 5.36 7.09
N SER A 10 29.74 5.08 5.91
CA SER A 10 30.51 4.55 4.76
C SER A 10 31.41 5.58 4.08
N VAL A 11 31.12 6.88 4.25
CA VAL A 11 32.04 7.98 3.86
C VAL A 11 33.30 7.96 4.72
N LEU A 12 33.20 7.48 5.97
CA LEU A 12 34.27 7.53 6.96
C LEU A 12 35.17 6.27 6.95
N SER A 13 34.76 5.16 6.31
CA SER A 13 35.59 3.95 6.24
C SER A 13 35.13 2.94 5.17
N LYS A 14 36.10 2.40 4.41
CA LYS A 14 35.90 1.30 3.44
C LYS A 14 35.25 0.06 4.06
N LYS A 15 35.46 -0.19 5.36
CA LYS A 15 34.89 -1.32 6.11
C LYS A 15 33.37 -1.16 6.33
N TRP A 16 32.90 0.09 6.47
CA TRP A 16 31.47 0.41 6.64
C TRP A 16 30.70 0.47 5.30
N ARG A 17 31.41 0.77 4.20
CA ARG A 17 30.89 0.64 2.84
C ARG A 17 30.46 -0.80 2.49
N LEU A 18 31.11 -1.79 3.10
CA LEU A 18 30.76 -3.22 2.99
C LEU A 18 29.68 -3.65 3.99
N ASN A 19 29.66 -3.10 5.22
CA ASN A 19 28.62 -3.43 6.20
C ASN A 19 27.22 -2.96 5.78
N TYR A 20 27.12 -1.83 5.07
CA TYR A 20 25.86 -1.36 4.47
C TYR A 20 25.22 -2.40 3.53
N LEU A 21 26.03 -3.18 2.83
CA LEU A 21 25.63 -4.22 1.90
C LEU A 21 25.06 -5.48 2.59
N THR A 22 25.09 -5.55 3.92
CA THR A 22 24.56 -6.67 4.69
C THR A 22 23.22 -6.37 5.37
N ILE A 23 22.70 -5.14 5.26
CA ILE A 23 21.46 -4.73 5.92
C ILE A 23 20.27 -5.22 5.10
N PRO A 24 19.45 -6.18 5.59
CA PRO A 24 18.35 -6.76 4.81
C PRO A 24 17.16 -5.79 4.64
N GLN A 25 17.32 -4.52 4.99
CA GLN A 25 16.26 -3.50 4.97
C GLN A 25 16.75 -2.25 4.25
N LEU A 26 16.14 -1.97 3.10
CA LEU A 26 16.37 -0.74 2.33
C LEU A 26 15.17 0.19 2.51
N VAL A 27 15.38 1.35 3.13
CA VAL A 27 14.31 2.28 3.50
C VAL A 27 14.62 3.68 2.99
N PHE A 28 13.93 4.08 1.94
CA PHE A 28 13.97 5.40 1.32
C PHE A 28 12.65 6.13 1.64
N ASP A 29 12.51 6.66 2.85
CA ASP A 29 11.26 7.24 3.34
C ASP A 29 11.14 8.75 3.08
N ASP A 30 10.08 9.37 3.61
CA ASP A 30 9.82 10.80 3.44
C ASP A 30 10.99 11.68 3.93
N GLN A 31 11.71 11.24 4.96
CA GLN A 31 12.86 11.98 5.47
C GLN A 31 14.03 11.89 4.50
N PHE A 32 14.31 10.71 3.95
CA PHE A 32 15.30 10.55 2.89
C PHE A 32 14.99 11.43 1.66
N CYS A 33 13.73 11.48 1.23
CA CYS A 33 13.32 12.34 0.13
C CYS A 33 13.54 13.82 0.43
N LYS A 34 13.20 14.28 1.65
CA LYS A 34 13.46 15.67 2.06
C LYS A 34 14.95 16.00 2.02
N GLU A 35 15.80 15.14 2.57
CA GLU A 35 17.25 15.33 2.57
C GLU A 35 17.81 15.41 1.13
N LEU A 36 17.33 14.57 0.22
CA LEU A 36 17.69 14.64 -1.19
C LEU A 36 17.24 15.96 -1.84
N VAL A 37 16.00 16.41 -1.58
CA VAL A 37 15.46 17.68 -2.09
C VAL A 37 16.29 18.85 -1.57
N ASP A 38 16.58 18.88 -0.28
CA ASP A 38 17.38 19.94 0.35
C ASP A 38 18.79 20.01 -0.27
N SER A 39 19.39 18.84 -0.58
CA SER A 39 20.68 18.78 -1.26
C SER A 39 20.63 19.30 -2.70
N ALA A 40 19.56 18.99 -3.43
CA ALA A 40 19.35 19.43 -4.81
C ALA A 40 19.05 20.94 -4.89
N ASN A 41 18.28 21.46 -3.93
CA ASN A 41 17.97 22.88 -3.80
C ASN A 41 19.22 23.72 -3.51
N LYS A 42 20.09 23.25 -2.61
CA LYS A 42 21.40 23.89 -2.36
C LYS A 42 22.26 23.98 -3.62
N LYS A 43 22.14 23.00 -4.52
CA LYS A 43 22.85 22.95 -5.80
C LYS A 43 22.06 23.59 -6.97
N LYS A 44 20.90 24.21 -6.71
CA LYS A 44 19.98 24.82 -7.71
C LYS A 44 19.63 23.90 -8.89
N THR A 45 19.48 22.60 -8.67
CA THR A 45 19.34 21.60 -9.77
C THR A 45 18.13 20.68 -9.58
N GLN A 46 16.91 21.17 -9.86
CA GLN A 46 15.69 20.40 -9.66
C GLN A 46 15.59 19.13 -10.54
N LYS A 47 16.05 19.19 -11.80
CA LYS A 47 16.13 18.01 -12.70
C LYS A 47 17.03 16.90 -12.16
N PHE A 48 17.99 17.24 -11.29
CA PHE A 48 18.93 16.30 -10.70
C PHE A 48 18.27 15.40 -9.65
N PHE A 49 17.19 15.84 -9.01
CA PHE A 49 16.54 15.09 -7.94
C PHE A 49 15.97 13.73 -8.43
N ASN A 50 15.26 13.72 -9.56
CA ASN A 50 14.63 12.50 -10.07
C ASN A 50 15.69 11.46 -10.46
N TYR A 51 16.72 11.94 -11.15
CA TYR A 51 17.88 11.14 -11.51
C TYR A 51 18.58 10.61 -10.26
N GLN A 52 18.83 11.45 -9.25
CA GLN A 52 19.52 11.07 -8.03
C GLN A 52 18.73 10.06 -7.19
N LEU A 53 17.40 10.22 -7.05
CA LEU A 53 16.55 9.22 -6.41
C LEU A 53 16.64 7.88 -7.17
N ASN A 54 16.46 7.94 -8.50
CA ASN A 54 16.47 6.76 -9.34
C ASN A 54 17.81 6.02 -9.29
N GLU A 55 18.92 6.73 -9.43
CA GLU A 55 20.28 6.20 -9.30
C GLU A 55 20.54 5.63 -7.91
N THR A 56 20.22 6.38 -6.85
CA THR A 56 20.52 5.94 -5.48
C THR A 56 19.77 4.66 -5.14
N VAL A 57 18.48 4.57 -5.48
CA VAL A 57 17.67 3.38 -5.23
C VAL A 57 18.15 2.20 -6.11
N THR A 58 18.37 2.45 -7.40
CA THR A 58 18.82 1.40 -8.33
C THR A 58 20.18 0.84 -7.93
N ASN A 59 21.16 1.70 -7.66
CA ASN A 59 22.50 1.28 -7.23
C ASN A 59 22.45 0.56 -5.88
N SER A 60 21.60 0.99 -4.95
CA SER A 60 21.42 0.28 -3.67
C SER A 60 20.86 -1.11 -3.86
N LEU A 61 19.92 -1.31 -4.79
CA LEU A 61 19.35 -2.63 -5.11
C LEU A 61 20.36 -3.52 -5.84
N MET A 62 21.05 -2.98 -6.85
CA MET A 62 22.03 -3.71 -7.66
C MET A 62 23.24 -4.17 -6.84
N LEU A 63 23.77 -3.28 -6.00
CA LEU A 63 24.99 -3.57 -5.24
C LEU A 63 24.72 -4.43 -4.01
N HIS A 64 23.45 -4.68 -3.64
CA HIS A 64 23.12 -5.47 -2.45
C HIS A 64 23.42 -6.97 -2.68
N PRO A 65 24.45 -7.54 -2.04
CA PRO A 65 24.88 -8.93 -2.24
C PRO A 65 23.88 -9.93 -1.65
N GLY A 66 23.20 -9.56 -0.57
CA GLY A 66 22.33 -10.47 0.18
C GLY A 66 20.86 -10.39 -0.22
N ARG A 67 20.04 -11.15 0.54
CA ARG A 67 18.58 -11.07 0.54
C ARG A 67 18.11 -9.72 1.07
N ILE A 68 17.00 -9.22 0.54
CA ILE A 68 16.36 -7.98 0.98
C ILE A 68 15.02 -8.37 1.59
N GLU A 69 14.94 -8.40 2.92
CA GLU A 69 13.70 -8.74 3.63
C GLU A 69 12.67 -7.60 3.55
N ARG A 70 13.13 -6.34 3.59
CA ARG A 70 12.27 -5.16 3.58
C ARG A 70 12.74 -4.12 2.59
N PHE A 71 11.81 -3.65 1.75
CA PHE A 71 12.01 -2.49 0.90
C PHE A 71 10.89 -1.49 1.11
N LYS A 72 11.25 -0.23 1.37
CA LYS A 72 10.33 0.90 1.40
C LYS A 72 10.88 2.02 0.54
N VAL A 73 10.06 2.51 -0.38
CA VAL A 73 10.35 3.74 -1.13
C VAL A 73 9.14 4.67 -1.09
N CYS A 74 9.39 5.89 -0.65
CA CYS A 74 8.50 7.03 -0.80
C CYS A 74 8.99 7.82 -2.01
N ILE A 75 8.07 8.12 -2.91
CA ILE A 75 8.33 8.80 -4.16
C ILE A 75 7.57 10.13 -4.09
N PRO A 76 8.26 11.29 -4.09
CA PRO A 76 7.61 12.57 -3.96
C PRO A 76 6.84 12.96 -5.23
N LYS A 77 6.16 14.12 -5.18
CA LYS A 77 5.47 14.67 -6.35
C LYS A 77 6.48 15.12 -7.40
N PHE A 78 6.22 14.80 -8.66
CA PHE A 78 7.01 15.27 -9.80
C PHE A 78 6.19 16.20 -10.70
N SER A 79 6.86 17.20 -11.25
CA SER A 79 6.37 18.03 -12.35
C SER A 79 6.66 17.30 -13.66
N THR A 80 5.80 16.37 -14.04
CA THR A 80 5.57 15.81 -15.40
C THR A 80 6.73 15.14 -16.19
N VAL A 81 8.01 15.39 -15.91
CA VAL A 81 9.15 14.84 -16.67
C VAL A 81 10.01 13.96 -15.76
N GLY A 82 10.11 12.67 -16.09
CA GLY A 82 11.05 11.72 -15.47
C GLY A 82 10.54 11.01 -14.21
N TYR A 83 9.47 10.23 -14.34
CA TYR A 83 9.07 9.30 -13.28
C TYR A 83 10.16 8.25 -13.04
N PRO A 84 10.47 7.91 -11.77
CA PRO A 84 11.41 6.85 -11.45
C PRO A 84 10.99 5.54 -12.10
N ASN A 85 11.96 4.78 -12.58
CA ASN A 85 11.69 3.49 -13.20
C ASN A 85 11.47 2.42 -12.12
N VAL A 86 10.27 2.41 -11.53
CA VAL A 86 9.87 1.42 -10.52
C VAL A 86 9.93 0.00 -11.09
N ASN A 87 9.80 -0.19 -12.41
CA ASN A 87 9.94 -1.49 -13.04
C ASN A 87 11.33 -2.11 -12.83
N LYS A 88 12.40 -1.31 -13.00
CA LYS A 88 13.77 -1.78 -12.69
C LYS A 88 13.91 -2.18 -11.22
N TRP A 89 13.33 -1.42 -10.31
CA TRP A 89 13.40 -1.76 -8.89
C TRP A 89 12.68 -3.08 -8.58
N MET A 90 11.50 -3.28 -9.16
CA MET A 90 10.74 -4.52 -8.97
C MET A 90 11.43 -5.73 -9.61
N LEU A 91 12.11 -5.55 -10.75
CA LEU A 91 12.92 -6.61 -11.35
C LEU A 91 14.03 -7.09 -10.39
N TYR A 92 14.74 -6.18 -9.72
CA TYR A 92 15.75 -6.60 -8.74
C TYR A 92 15.10 -7.25 -7.52
N LEU A 93 14.03 -6.66 -6.99
CA LEU A 93 13.38 -7.14 -5.77
C LEU A 93 12.73 -8.52 -5.92
N SER A 94 12.20 -8.85 -7.09
CA SER A 94 11.58 -10.15 -7.35
C SER A 94 12.57 -11.32 -7.17
N THR A 95 13.86 -11.07 -7.37
CA THR A 95 14.94 -12.06 -7.20
C THR A 95 15.48 -12.16 -5.76
N LYS A 96 14.98 -11.34 -4.82
CA LYS A 96 15.59 -11.14 -3.50
C LYS A 96 14.78 -11.68 -2.31
N ASN A 97 13.72 -12.47 -2.57
CA ASN A 97 12.80 -13.04 -1.57
C ASN A 97 12.28 -12.01 -0.56
N ILE A 98 11.77 -10.89 -1.09
CA ILE A 98 11.27 -9.80 -0.26
C ILE A 98 10.02 -10.20 0.52
N LYS A 99 10.01 -9.89 1.82
CA LYS A 99 8.88 -10.15 2.72
C LYS A 99 8.02 -8.93 2.99
N LYS A 100 8.61 -7.72 2.97
CA LYS A 100 7.92 -6.49 3.35
C LYS A 100 8.15 -5.39 2.32
N LEU A 101 7.12 -5.07 1.54
CA LEU A 101 7.20 -4.10 0.46
C LEU A 101 6.32 -2.88 0.74
N THR A 102 6.89 -1.69 0.56
CA THR A 102 6.17 -0.41 0.57
C THR A 102 6.56 0.42 -0.65
N LEU A 103 5.59 0.70 -1.51
CA LEU A 103 5.74 1.61 -2.65
C LEU A 103 4.72 2.74 -2.49
N GLU A 104 5.20 3.99 -2.37
CA GLU A 104 4.30 5.13 -2.16
C GLU A 104 4.60 6.32 -3.06
N TYR A 105 3.65 6.73 -3.91
CA TYR A 105 3.69 8.06 -4.52
C TYR A 105 2.94 9.07 -3.62
N LYS A 106 3.60 10.09 -3.06
CA LYS A 106 3.04 10.87 -1.94
C LYS A 106 1.97 11.90 -2.31
N LYS A 107 2.00 12.49 -3.51
CA LYS A 107 1.08 13.55 -3.93
C LYS A 107 0.98 13.62 -5.46
N ASN A 108 0.66 12.51 -6.13
CA ASN A 108 0.54 12.50 -7.58
C ASN A 108 -0.93 12.60 -7.99
N PHE A 109 -1.23 13.46 -8.98
CA PHE A 109 -2.55 13.51 -9.63
C PHE A 109 -2.74 12.34 -10.60
N VAL A 110 -1.63 11.74 -11.03
CA VAL A 110 -1.59 10.61 -11.96
C VAL A 110 -1.31 9.34 -11.18
N ARG A 111 -2.11 8.30 -11.43
CA ARG A 111 -1.88 6.95 -10.91
C ARG A 111 -0.84 6.23 -11.74
N HIS A 112 -0.08 5.35 -11.08
CA HIS A 112 1.02 4.60 -11.72
C HIS A 112 0.63 3.15 -11.89
N LYS A 113 0.87 2.58 -13.07
CA LYS A 113 0.72 1.14 -13.26
C LYS A 113 1.74 0.40 -12.40
N LEU A 114 1.30 -0.67 -11.74
CA LEU A 114 2.24 -1.58 -11.09
C LEU A 114 3.08 -2.31 -12.15
N PRO A 115 4.41 -2.40 -11.98
CA PRO A 115 5.24 -3.16 -12.88
C PRO A 115 4.93 -4.67 -12.83
N PRO A 116 5.04 -5.43 -13.93
CA PRO A 116 4.72 -6.87 -13.94
C PRO A 116 5.51 -7.69 -12.89
N TYR A 117 6.81 -7.41 -12.72
CA TYR A 117 7.66 -8.09 -11.74
C TYR A 117 7.21 -7.93 -10.28
N PHE A 118 6.32 -6.99 -10.00
CA PHE A 118 5.68 -6.87 -8.69
C PHE A 118 4.93 -8.15 -8.31
N PHE A 119 4.20 -8.74 -9.25
CA PHE A 119 3.40 -9.94 -9.02
C PHE A 119 4.26 -11.20 -8.82
N SER A 120 5.56 -11.14 -9.12
CA SER A 120 6.53 -12.20 -8.86
C SER A 120 7.07 -12.20 -7.41
N CYS A 121 6.77 -11.17 -6.62
CA CYS A 121 7.20 -11.09 -5.21
C CYS A 121 6.29 -11.95 -4.31
N LEU A 122 6.35 -13.28 -4.45
CA LEU A 122 5.36 -14.19 -3.85
C LEU A 122 5.51 -14.40 -2.32
N ASP A 123 6.70 -14.13 -1.77
CA ASP A 123 7.01 -14.30 -0.33
C ASP A 123 6.56 -13.13 0.56
N LEU A 124 5.75 -12.21 0.02
CA LEU A 124 5.31 -11.02 0.75
C LEU A 124 4.41 -11.38 1.94
N THR A 125 4.80 -10.91 3.11
CA THR A 125 4.03 -10.93 4.37
C THR A 125 3.39 -9.57 4.68
N TYR A 126 3.97 -8.50 4.15
CA TYR A 126 3.47 -7.13 4.28
C TYR A 126 3.54 -6.38 2.96
N LEU A 127 2.42 -5.78 2.56
CA LEU A 127 2.32 -4.95 1.38
C LEU A 127 1.67 -3.61 1.72
N LYS A 128 2.31 -2.52 1.32
CA LYS A 128 1.73 -1.18 1.31
C LYS A 128 1.91 -0.53 -0.06
N LEU A 129 0.80 -0.15 -0.68
CA LEU A 129 0.78 0.59 -1.94
C LEU A 129 0.07 1.93 -1.75
N ARG A 130 0.62 2.98 -2.37
CA ARG A 130 -0.04 4.27 -2.44
C ARG A 130 0.00 4.87 -3.84
N ASN A 131 -1.17 5.24 -4.36
CA ASN A 131 -1.39 5.88 -5.66
C ASN A 131 -0.92 5.05 -6.86
N PHE A 132 -1.30 3.77 -6.88
CA PHE A 132 -1.06 2.83 -7.99
C PHE A 132 -2.37 2.34 -8.61
N ASP A 133 -2.32 1.94 -9.88
CA ASP A 133 -3.32 1.09 -10.50
C ASP A 133 -2.98 -0.37 -10.19
N PHE A 134 -3.92 -1.05 -9.55
CA PHE A 134 -3.82 -2.45 -9.18
C PHE A 134 -4.70 -3.29 -10.10
N SER A 135 -4.04 -4.05 -10.97
CA SER A 135 -4.67 -4.97 -11.91
C SER A 135 -3.81 -6.22 -11.99
N PRO A 136 -4.09 -7.26 -11.19
CA PRO A 136 -3.38 -8.54 -11.28
C PRO A 136 -3.55 -9.18 -12.66
N PRO A 137 -2.51 -9.81 -13.21
CA PRO A 137 -2.65 -10.61 -14.41
C PRO A 137 -3.46 -11.90 -14.11
N PRO A 138 -4.13 -12.51 -15.11
CA PRO A 138 -4.97 -13.69 -14.91
C PRO A 138 -4.26 -14.88 -14.26
N GLU A 139 -2.95 -15.04 -14.51
CA GLU A 139 -2.13 -16.13 -13.99
C GLU A 139 -1.70 -15.92 -12.53
N PHE A 140 -1.98 -14.74 -11.96
CA PHE A 140 -1.56 -14.41 -10.60
C PHE A 140 -2.38 -15.16 -9.55
N LYS A 141 -1.72 -16.09 -8.85
CA LYS A 141 -2.32 -16.93 -7.81
C LYS A 141 -2.45 -16.26 -6.43
N GLY A 142 -2.19 -14.96 -6.34
CA GLY A 142 -2.21 -14.21 -5.08
C GLY A 142 -0.91 -14.24 -4.30
N PHE A 143 -0.95 -13.56 -3.14
CA PHE A 143 0.15 -13.54 -2.18
C PHE A 143 -0.19 -14.46 -1.00
N LEU A 144 0.24 -15.73 -1.11
CA LEU A 144 -0.15 -16.78 -0.18
C LEU A 144 0.31 -16.55 1.25
N TYR A 145 1.38 -15.78 1.44
CA TYR A 145 1.96 -15.47 2.76
C TYR A 145 1.56 -14.10 3.32
N LEU A 146 0.70 -13.35 2.61
CA LEU A 146 0.41 -11.96 2.97
C LEU A 146 -0.43 -11.88 4.23
N GLU A 147 0.12 -11.25 5.28
CA GLU A 147 -0.55 -11.08 6.57
C GLU A 147 -1.15 -9.68 6.73
N LYS A 148 -0.56 -8.67 6.09
CA LYS A 148 -1.01 -7.29 6.20
C LYS A 148 -0.97 -6.56 4.86
N LEU A 149 -2.11 -6.00 4.49
CA LEU A 149 -2.32 -5.21 3.29
C LEU A 149 -2.72 -3.78 3.63
N VAL A 150 -2.08 -2.81 2.99
CA VAL A 150 -2.39 -1.39 3.12
C VAL A 150 -2.48 -0.76 1.73
N PHE A 151 -3.69 -0.38 1.31
CA PHE A 151 -3.93 0.39 0.11
C PHE A 151 -4.35 1.81 0.47
N PHE A 152 -3.71 2.79 -0.18
CA PHE A 152 -4.06 4.20 -0.06
C PHE A 152 -4.11 4.85 -1.45
N GLY A 153 -5.25 5.38 -1.90
CA GLY A 153 -5.30 6.01 -3.22
C GLY A 153 -5.13 5.04 -4.39
N VAL A 154 -5.25 3.73 -4.14
CA VAL A 154 -5.10 2.68 -5.16
C VAL A 154 -6.38 2.59 -5.99
N HIS A 155 -6.25 2.48 -7.31
CA HIS A 155 -7.37 2.16 -8.18
C HIS A 155 -7.39 0.65 -8.45
N LEU A 156 -8.48 0.00 -8.07
CA LEU A 156 -8.69 -1.43 -8.24
C LEU A 156 -9.43 -1.65 -9.55
N ALA A 157 -8.73 -2.10 -10.58
CA ALA A 157 -9.33 -2.31 -11.90
C ALA A 157 -10.15 -3.60 -11.96
N ASN A 158 -11.11 -3.67 -12.88
CA ASN A 158 -11.85 -4.89 -13.23
C ASN A 158 -12.51 -5.60 -12.03
N ASN A 159 -12.89 -4.85 -10.99
CA ASN A 159 -13.46 -5.40 -9.76
C ASN A 159 -12.61 -6.51 -9.13
N CYS A 160 -11.29 -6.49 -9.32
CA CYS A 160 -10.37 -7.57 -8.88
C CYS A 160 -10.18 -7.65 -7.36
N PHE A 161 -10.79 -6.76 -6.58
CA PHE A 161 -10.53 -6.64 -5.14
C PHE A 161 -10.93 -7.91 -4.39
N GLU A 162 -12.13 -8.43 -4.63
CA GLU A 162 -12.64 -9.62 -3.95
C GLU A 162 -11.81 -10.87 -4.31
N SER A 163 -11.59 -11.12 -5.60
CA SER A 163 -10.79 -12.26 -6.06
C SER A 163 -9.35 -12.19 -5.57
N PHE A 164 -8.78 -10.99 -5.45
CA PHE A 164 -7.46 -10.79 -4.87
C PHE A 164 -7.44 -11.12 -3.36
N LEU A 165 -8.44 -10.69 -2.58
CA LEU A 165 -8.52 -11.04 -1.15
C LEU A 165 -8.64 -12.55 -0.94
N SER A 166 -9.46 -13.24 -1.73
CA SER A 166 -9.58 -14.70 -1.71
C SER A 166 -8.25 -15.41 -2.01
N SER A 167 -7.36 -14.75 -2.76
CA SER A 167 -6.02 -15.26 -3.08
C SER A 167 -4.96 -14.93 -2.00
N CYS A 168 -5.37 -14.37 -0.85
CA CYS A 168 -4.50 -14.03 0.27
C CYS A 168 -4.95 -14.73 1.57
N PRO A 169 -4.83 -16.07 1.69
CA PRO A 169 -5.44 -16.87 2.76
C PRO A 169 -4.89 -16.59 4.17
N LEU A 170 -3.70 -15.98 4.28
CA LEU A 170 -3.10 -15.63 5.56
C LEU A 170 -3.37 -14.18 6.01
N LEU A 171 -4.19 -13.42 5.28
CA LEU A 171 -4.41 -12.02 5.55
C LEU A 171 -5.09 -11.80 6.90
N GLN A 172 -4.43 -11.05 7.79
CA GLN A 172 -4.91 -10.74 9.14
C GLN A 172 -5.33 -9.28 9.30
N LYS A 173 -4.73 -8.37 8.52
CA LYS A 173 -4.96 -6.92 8.64
C LYS A 173 -5.15 -6.30 7.26
N LEU A 174 -6.32 -5.70 7.04
CA LEU A 174 -6.67 -5.01 5.82
C LEU A 174 -6.95 -3.54 6.11
N HIS A 175 -6.21 -2.66 5.43
CA HIS A 175 -6.42 -1.22 5.49
C HIS A 175 -6.59 -0.68 4.07
N VAL A 176 -7.74 -0.07 3.79
CA VAL A 176 -8.08 0.53 2.50
C VAL A 176 -8.52 1.98 2.75
N SER A 177 -7.96 2.93 2.03
CA SER A 177 -8.28 4.35 2.20
C SER A 177 -8.19 5.10 0.88
N ALA A 178 -9.18 5.93 0.57
CA ALA A 178 -9.21 6.75 -0.64
C ALA A 178 -9.02 5.92 -1.94
N CYS A 179 -9.40 4.64 -1.92
CA CYS A 179 -9.31 3.76 -3.07
C CYS A 179 -10.55 3.89 -3.94
N SER A 180 -10.39 3.70 -5.25
CA SER A 180 -11.49 3.76 -6.21
C SER A 180 -11.57 2.45 -7.01
N GLY A 181 -12.69 2.23 -7.71
CA GLY A 181 -12.93 1.01 -8.48
C GLY A 181 -13.59 -0.12 -7.68
N VAL A 182 -14.05 0.15 -6.45
CA VAL A 182 -14.84 -0.78 -5.63
C VAL A 182 -16.01 -0.01 -5.05
N ARG A 183 -17.23 -0.46 -5.37
CA ARG A 183 -18.48 0.09 -4.84
C ARG A 183 -19.05 -0.77 -3.71
N HIS A 184 -18.94 -2.09 -3.88
CA HIS A 184 -19.34 -3.10 -2.91
C HIS A 184 -18.11 -3.79 -2.34
N PHE A 185 -17.89 -3.66 -1.04
CA PHE A 185 -16.77 -4.30 -0.35
C PHE A 185 -17.22 -5.66 0.19
N ASN A 186 -17.04 -6.73 -0.60
CA ASN A 186 -17.20 -8.09 -0.10
C ASN A 186 -15.91 -8.54 0.59
N ILE A 187 -15.89 -8.54 1.92
CA ILE A 187 -14.70 -8.85 2.70
C ILE A 187 -14.66 -10.35 2.99
N ILE A 188 -13.65 -11.00 2.40
CA ILE A 188 -13.41 -12.43 2.54
C ILE A 188 -12.08 -12.62 3.28
N GLY A 189 -12.05 -13.54 4.24
CA GLY A 189 -10.80 -13.94 4.88
C GLY A 189 -11.03 -14.60 6.23
N SER A 190 -10.81 -15.91 6.29
CA SER A 190 -10.96 -16.67 7.53
C SER A 190 -9.94 -16.26 8.61
N LYS A 191 -8.78 -15.70 8.25
CA LYS A 191 -7.77 -15.22 9.22
C LYS A 191 -7.84 -13.71 9.48
N LEU A 192 -8.76 -12.99 8.84
CA LEU A 192 -8.84 -11.54 8.91
C LEU A 192 -9.35 -11.10 10.28
N LYS A 193 -8.55 -10.32 11.00
CA LYS A 193 -8.85 -9.86 12.37
C LYS A 193 -9.14 -8.38 12.46
N VAL A 194 -8.50 -7.59 11.58
CA VAL A 194 -8.57 -6.13 11.59
C VAL A 194 -8.92 -5.62 10.21
N LEU A 195 -10.01 -4.86 10.13
CA LEU A 195 -10.46 -4.17 8.94
C LEU A 195 -10.54 -2.67 9.20
N SER A 196 -9.95 -1.88 8.31
CA SER A 196 -10.16 -0.44 8.26
C SER A 196 -10.41 -0.02 6.83
N ILE A 197 -11.58 0.56 6.57
CA ILE A 197 -11.97 1.11 5.28
C ILE A 197 -12.28 2.58 5.46
N LYS A 198 -11.64 3.42 4.66
CA LYS A 198 -12.01 4.81 4.47
C LYS A 198 -12.44 4.98 3.01
N ALA A 199 -13.73 4.86 2.77
CA ALA A 199 -14.29 4.74 1.43
C ALA A 199 -14.48 6.11 0.76
N ASP A 200 -14.44 6.11 -0.57
CA ASP A 200 -14.74 7.29 -1.38
C ASP A 200 -16.25 7.54 -1.44
N ASP A 201 -16.65 8.53 -2.23
CA ASP A 201 -18.05 8.93 -2.44
C ASP A 201 -18.86 7.93 -3.29
N LYS A 202 -18.20 6.92 -3.88
CA LYS A 202 -18.84 5.86 -4.69
C LYS A 202 -19.09 4.58 -3.90
N PHE A 203 -18.88 4.61 -2.59
CA PHE A 203 -19.19 3.50 -1.70
C PHE A 203 -20.70 3.25 -1.65
N GLU A 204 -21.13 2.02 -1.93
CA GLU A 204 -22.55 1.64 -1.90
C GLU A 204 -22.84 0.66 -0.76
N SER A 205 -22.00 -0.37 -0.57
CA SER A 205 -22.22 -1.36 0.49
C SER A 205 -20.96 -2.11 0.92
N ILE A 206 -21.08 -2.84 2.04
CA ILE A 206 -20.06 -3.74 2.57
C ILE A 206 -20.71 -5.03 3.08
N SER A 207 -20.11 -6.18 2.77
CA SER A 207 -20.45 -7.48 3.35
C SER A 207 -19.27 -8.03 4.13
N LEU A 208 -19.54 -8.53 5.33
CA LEU A 208 -18.56 -9.14 6.22
C LEU A 208 -18.80 -10.64 6.47
N GLU A 209 -19.84 -11.22 5.84
CA GLU A 209 -20.31 -12.59 6.10
C GLU A 209 -19.20 -13.64 6.00
N ASN A 210 -18.24 -13.43 5.09
CA ASN A 210 -17.13 -14.36 4.82
C ASN A 210 -15.83 -14.04 5.59
N ALA A 211 -15.91 -13.24 6.65
CA ALA A 211 -14.78 -12.87 7.50
C ALA A 211 -15.07 -13.11 9.00
N PRO A 212 -15.29 -14.38 9.41
CA PRO A 212 -15.86 -14.74 10.72
C PRO A 212 -14.95 -14.47 11.93
N ASN A 213 -13.69 -14.09 11.72
CA ASN A 213 -12.69 -13.84 12.76
C ASN A 213 -12.35 -12.35 12.94
N LEU A 214 -13.14 -11.46 12.34
CA LEU A 214 -13.00 -10.02 12.53
C LEU A 214 -13.24 -9.64 13.99
N THR A 215 -12.30 -8.88 14.55
CA THR A 215 -12.38 -8.38 15.94
C THR A 215 -12.38 -6.86 16.03
N LYS A 216 -11.84 -6.19 14.99
CA LYS A 216 -11.78 -4.73 14.90
C LYS A 216 -12.21 -4.29 13.51
N VAL A 217 -13.26 -3.49 13.43
CA VAL A 217 -13.80 -2.97 12.18
C VAL A 217 -13.91 -1.45 12.28
N THR A 218 -13.35 -0.75 11.31
CA THR A 218 -13.48 0.70 11.19
C THR A 218 -13.91 1.03 9.78
N VAL A 219 -15.04 1.71 9.62
CA VAL A 219 -15.54 2.18 8.33
C VAL A 219 -15.80 3.67 8.43
N ALA A 220 -15.23 4.44 7.51
CA ALA A 220 -15.39 5.89 7.45
C ALA A 220 -15.62 6.33 6.01
N LEU A 221 -16.39 7.40 5.80
CA LEU A 221 -16.63 8.00 4.49
C LEU A 221 -15.82 9.29 4.35
N GLU A 222 -15.19 9.53 3.19
CA GLU A 222 -14.30 10.69 3.00
C GLU A 222 -15.00 12.06 2.93
N ARG A 223 -16.30 12.13 2.59
CA ARG A 223 -17.05 13.40 2.53
C ARG A 223 -18.50 13.27 2.96
N ALA A 224 -19.01 14.36 3.54
CA ALA A 224 -20.43 14.63 3.69
C ALA A 224 -21.04 14.89 2.31
N VAL A 225 -21.85 13.96 1.79
CA VAL A 225 -22.86 14.35 0.79
C VAL A 225 -23.89 15.15 1.58
N ILE A 226 -23.93 16.47 1.38
CA ILE A 226 -25.14 17.23 1.64
C ILE A 226 -26.05 16.76 0.50
N GLY A 227 -26.97 15.85 0.81
CA GLY A 227 -27.99 15.47 -0.16
C GLY A 227 -28.79 16.72 -0.48
N LEU A 228 -28.84 17.09 -1.75
CA LEU A 228 -30.16 17.42 -2.27
C LEU A 228 -30.94 16.11 -2.17
N GLU A 229 -31.93 16.12 -1.29
CA GLU A 229 -32.89 15.06 -0.98
C GLU A 229 -32.40 13.91 -0.09
N ASP A 230 -33.22 13.65 0.94
CA ASP A 230 -33.03 12.81 2.14
C ASP A 230 -32.87 11.31 1.89
N ASN A 231 -32.07 10.87 0.91
CA ASN A 231 -31.80 9.44 0.69
C ASN A 231 -30.47 9.00 1.31
N PRO A 232 -30.46 8.03 2.25
CA PRO A 232 -29.22 7.44 2.77
C PRO A 232 -28.50 6.65 1.66
N ILE A 233 -27.23 6.98 1.43
CA ILE A 233 -26.44 6.51 0.26
C ILE A 233 -25.79 5.12 0.48
N ALA A 234 -25.71 4.65 1.72
CA ALA A 234 -24.98 3.43 2.05
C ALA A 234 -25.83 2.44 2.83
N ASN A 235 -26.14 1.29 2.20
CA ASN A 235 -26.78 0.18 2.86
C ASN A 235 -25.74 -0.65 3.60
N LEU A 236 -25.70 -0.44 4.91
CA LEU A 236 -24.95 -1.24 5.88
C LEU A 236 -25.66 -2.57 6.25
N GLY A 237 -26.80 -2.85 5.63
CA GLY A 237 -27.79 -3.85 6.06
C GLY A 237 -27.37 -5.31 6.09
N LYS A 238 -26.09 -5.66 5.91
CA LYS A 238 -25.59 -7.04 5.96
C LYS A 238 -24.34 -7.19 6.83
N PHE A 239 -24.44 -6.64 8.03
CA PHE A 239 -23.40 -6.82 9.04
C PHE A 239 -23.43 -8.21 9.72
N GLY A 240 -24.55 -8.96 9.60
CA GLY A 240 -24.69 -10.38 9.97
C GLY A 240 -24.14 -10.79 11.35
N ASP A 241 -23.92 -12.10 11.52
CA ASP A 241 -23.34 -12.72 12.73
C ASP A 241 -21.92 -12.23 13.08
N CYS A 242 -21.26 -11.52 12.16
CA CYS A 242 -19.94 -10.96 12.37
C CYS A 242 -19.92 -9.87 13.44
N LEU A 243 -21.00 -9.09 13.59
CA LEU A 243 -21.06 -8.05 14.64
C LEU A 243 -20.92 -8.60 16.05
N ALA A 244 -21.42 -9.81 16.32
CA ALA A 244 -21.33 -10.43 17.64
C ALA A 244 -19.87 -10.61 18.12
N LYS A 245 -18.91 -10.69 17.18
CA LYS A 245 -17.47 -10.85 17.47
C LYS A 245 -16.67 -9.54 17.34
N VAL A 246 -17.26 -8.48 16.77
CA VAL A 246 -16.60 -7.20 16.57
C VAL A 246 -16.54 -6.44 17.91
N LYS A 247 -15.35 -6.41 18.51
CA LYS A 247 -15.09 -5.70 19.77
C LYS A 247 -15.08 -4.18 19.63
N LEU A 248 -14.88 -3.69 18.40
CA LEU A 248 -14.83 -2.26 18.11
C LEU A 248 -15.33 -2.05 16.69
N LEU A 249 -16.51 -1.44 16.58
CA LEU A 249 -17.05 -0.87 15.35
C LEU A 249 -16.96 0.66 15.45
N ARG A 250 -16.22 1.29 14.54
CA ARG A 250 -16.20 2.75 14.41
C ARG A 250 -16.77 3.13 13.05
N LEU A 251 -17.91 3.80 13.09
CA LEU A 251 -18.57 4.40 11.94
C LEU A 251 -18.40 5.91 12.04
N ASN A 252 -17.50 6.49 11.24
CA ASN A 252 -17.28 7.93 11.23
C ASN A 252 -17.90 8.55 9.98
N GLY A 253 -18.89 9.43 10.19
CA GLY A 253 -19.58 10.22 9.16
C GLY A 253 -20.78 9.51 8.52
N LYS A 254 -21.99 9.94 8.92
CA LYS A 254 -23.28 9.77 8.22
C LYS A 254 -23.83 8.34 7.98
N PHE A 255 -23.36 7.33 8.71
CA PHE A 255 -24.00 6.01 8.71
C PHE A 255 -25.21 6.00 9.65
N LEU A 256 -26.39 6.38 9.18
CA LEU A 256 -27.64 6.09 9.89
C LEU A 256 -28.73 5.67 8.90
N GLN A 257 -28.95 4.36 8.79
CA GLN A 257 -30.27 3.79 9.05
C GLN A 257 -30.06 2.38 9.61
N ALA A 258 -30.43 2.19 10.88
CA ALA A 258 -30.59 0.85 11.43
C ALA A 258 -31.97 0.36 10.96
N SER A 259 -32.00 -0.57 10.01
CA SER A 259 -33.22 -1.32 9.73
C SER A 259 -33.41 -2.33 10.86
N THR A 260 -34.33 -2.02 11.78
CA THR A 260 -34.93 -2.99 12.68
C THR A 260 -35.59 -4.07 11.84
N VAL A 261 -35.09 -5.30 11.95
CA VAL A 261 -35.80 -6.49 11.47
C VAL A 261 -36.99 -6.67 12.41
N ALA A 262 -38.20 -6.55 11.86
CA ALA A 262 -39.43 -7.01 12.48
C ALA A 262 -39.55 -8.53 12.30
#